data_AF-A0A1F6VQC8-F1
#
_entry.id   AF-A0A1F6VQC8-F1
#
_cell.length_a   1.000
_cell.length_b   1.000
_cell.length_c   1.000
_cell.angle_alpha   90.00
_cell.angle_beta   90.00
_cell.angle_gamma   90.00
#
_symmetry.space_group_name_H-M   'P 1'
#
loop_
_entity.id
_entity.type
_entity.pdbx_description
1 polymer ?
#
loop_
_entity_poly.entity_id
_entity_poly.type
_entity_poly.pdbx_seq_one_letter_code
_entity_poly.pdbx_strand_id
1 'polypeptide(L)' 'MQQVLNCKGFIVSSSGGGSKGEETNYFGAKTKDAVRRFQKAHNLKIDGIVGPATRAELNKVN' A
#
# COMPACT_ATOMS: atom_id res chain seq x y z
N MET A 1 -7.15 -1.78 -0.96
CA MET A 1 -5.84 -1.62 -0.27
C MET A 1 -4.98 -0.50 -0.84
N GLN A 2 -4.93 -0.29 -2.16
CA GLN A 2 -4.29 0.90 -2.75
C GLN A 2 -4.84 2.20 -2.13
N GLN A 3 -6.16 2.25 -1.88
CA GLN A 3 -6.79 3.38 -1.19
C GLN A 3 -6.20 3.65 0.19
N VAL A 4 -5.97 2.59 0.97
CA VAL A 4 -5.39 2.69 2.32
C VAL A 4 -3.94 3.15 2.23
N LEU A 5 -3.15 2.60 1.29
CA LEU A 5 -1.78 3.04 1.07
C LEU A 5 -1.73 4.53 0.67
N ASN A 6 -2.54 4.94 -0.30
CA ASN A 6 -2.65 6.32 -0.74
C ASN A 6 -3.11 7.25 0.40
N CYS A 7 -4.08 6.82 1.21
CA CYS A 7 -4.58 7.57 2.37
C CYS A 7 -3.51 7.73 3.46
N LYS A 8 -2.72 6.69 3.72
CA LYS A 8 -1.59 6.71 4.68
C LYS A 8 -0.33 7.40 4.14
N GLY A 9 -0.39 8.01 2.95
CA GLY A 9 0.73 8.74 2.33
C GLY A 9 1.70 7.88 1.52
N PHE A 10 1.45 6.58 1.39
CA PHE A 10 2.24 5.66 0.56
C PHE A 10 1.67 5.62 -0.86
N ILE A 11 1.89 6.71 -1.60
CA ILE A 11 1.33 6.88 -2.94
C ILE A 11 1.80 5.79 -3.90
N VAL A 12 0.85 5.08 -4.52
CA VAL A 12 1.10 4.00 -5.49
C VAL A 12 1.45 4.58 -6.88
N SER A 13 0.69 5.58 -7.34
CA SER A 13 0.93 6.30 -8.60
C SER A 13 0.53 7.77 -8.42
N SER A 14 1.24 8.68 -9.08
CA SER A 14 0.91 10.12 -9.07
C SER A 14 -0.31 10.46 -9.95
N SER A 15 -0.63 9.61 -10.93
CA SER A 15 -1.79 9.72 -11.81
C SER A 15 -2.13 8.37 -12.45
N GLY A 16 -3.36 8.26 -12.99
CA GLY A 16 -3.87 7.06 -13.67
C GLY A 16 -4.16 5.88 -12.73
N GLY A 17 -4.29 4.68 -13.29
CA GLY A 17 -4.63 3.48 -12.52
C GLY A 17 -3.70 3.27 -11.32
N GLY A 18 -4.30 3.29 -10.12
CA GLY A 18 -3.62 3.18 -8.82
C GLY A 18 -3.37 4.50 -8.10
N SER A 19 -3.58 5.67 -8.71
CA SER A 19 -3.50 6.95 -8.00
C SER A 19 -4.69 7.18 -7.05
N LYS A 20 -4.60 8.20 -6.20
CA LYS A 20 -5.67 8.55 -5.25
C LYS A 20 -6.96 8.87 -6.01
N GLY A 21 -8.03 8.12 -5.78
CA GLY A 21 -9.33 8.24 -6.48
C GLY A 21 -9.44 7.41 -7.77
N GLU A 22 -8.33 6.83 -8.24
CA GLU A 22 -8.24 5.97 -9.43
C GLU A 22 -7.72 4.57 -9.03
N GLU A 23 -7.96 4.16 -7.80
CA GLU A 23 -7.49 2.88 -7.30
C GLU A 23 -8.14 1.71 -8.03
N THR A 24 -7.34 0.68 -8.22
CA THR A 24 -7.72 -0.55 -8.89
C THR A 24 -7.55 -1.73 -7.93
N ASN A 25 -8.04 -2.89 -8.35
CA ASN A 25 -7.74 -4.16 -7.69
C ASN A 25 -6.43 -4.79 -8.19
N TYR A 26 -5.68 -4.11 -9.08
CA TYR A 26 -4.48 -4.65 -9.70
C TYR A 26 -3.25 -4.51 -8.80
N PHE A 27 -2.68 -5.65 -8.43
CA PHE A 27 -1.44 -5.70 -7.67
C PHE A 27 -0.22 -5.80 -8.60
N GLY A 28 0.19 -4.65 -9.17
CA GLY A 28 1.39 -4.52 -10.01
C GLY A 28 2.64 -4.11 -9.25
N ALA A 29 3.73 -3.85 -9.99
CA ALA A 29 5.02 -3.42 -9.43
C ALA A 29 4.92 -2.15 -8.57
N LYS A 30 4.18 -1.13 -9.05
CA LYS A 30 3.94 0.12 -8.29
C LYS A 30 3.29 -0.14 -6.94
N THR A 31 2.27 -1.00 -6.93
CA THR A 31 1.55 -1.41 -5.73
C THR A 31 2.47 -2.13 -4.76
N LYS A 32 3.29 -3.05 -5.25
CA LYS A 32 4.29 -3.79 -4.47
C LYS A 32 5.31 -2.85 -3.82
N ASP A 33 5.79 -1.85 -4.54
CA ASP A 33 6.74 -0.87 -4.01
C ASP A 33 6.11 0.03 -2.94
N ALA A 34 4.86 0.45 -3.12
CA ALA A 34 4.13 1.17 -2.08
C ALA A 34 3.95 0.31 -0.80
N VAL A 35 3.64 -0.98 -0.95
CA VAL A 35 3.58 -1.92 0.19
C VAL A 35 4.93 -2.04 0.88
N ARG A 36 6.05 -2.12 0.15
CA ARG A 36 7.40 -2.16 0.75
C ARG A 36 7.71 -0.90 1.55
N ARG A 37 7.34 0.28 1.03
CA ARG A 37 7.51 1.55 1.74
C ARG A 37 6.68 1.58 3.03
N PHE A 38 5.43 1.13 2.96
CA PHE A 38 4.56 0.97 4.12
C PHE A 38 5.15 0.02 5.16
N GLN A 39 5.57 -1.18 4.74
CA GLN A 39 6.20 -2.16 5.62
C GLN A 39 7.45 -1.60 6.31
N LYS A 40 8.30 -0.87 5.56
CA LYS A 40 9.49 -0.21 6.11
C LYS A 40 9.13 0.82 7.18
N ALA A 41 8.12 1.65 6.94
CA ALA A 41 7.70 2.68 7.88
C ALA A 41 7.10 2.11 9.17
N HIS A 42 6.50 0.91 9.10
CA HIS A 42 5.87 0.24 10.23
C HIS A 42 6.73 -0.89 10.84
N ASN A 43 8.04 -0.96 10.52
CA ASN A 43 8.96 -1.99 11.01
C ASN A 43 8.48 -3.44 10.77
N LEU A 44 7.80 -3.67 9.64
CA LEU A 44 7.36 -4.99 9.20
C LEU A 44 8.40 -5.63 8.26
N LYS A 45 8.25 -6.93 8.00
CA LYS A 45 9.02 -7.61 6.95
C LYS A 45 8.79 -6.94 5.59
N ILE A 46 9.85 -6.44 4.97
CA ILE A 46 9.81 -5.66 3.71
C ILE A 46 9.87 -6.59 2.49
N ASP A 47 8.85 -7.42 2.30
CA ASP A 47 8.75 -8.35 1.17
C ASP A 47 7.84 -7.83 0.03
N GLY A 48 7.07 -6.78 0.28
CA GLY A 48 6.05 -6.27 -0.63
C GLY A 48 4.82 -7.16 -0.73
N ILE A 49 4.63 -8.09 0.23
CA ILE A 49 3.50 -9.02 0.29
C ILE A 49 2.55 -8.57 1.40
N VAL A 50 1.26 -8.54 1.09
CA VAL A 50 0.22 -8.22 2.07
C VAL A 50 -0.16 -9.47 2.86
N GLY A 51 0.75 -9.89 3.76
CA GLY A 51 0.49 -10.97 4.73
C GLY A 51 -0.37 -10.51 5.91
N PRO A 52 -0.67 -11.41 6.88
CA PRO A 52 -1.49 -11.10 8.04
C PRO A 52 -1.02 -9.87 8.83
N ALA A 53 0.29 -9.74 9.06
CA ALA A 53 0.87 -8.59 9.77
C ALA A 53 0.66 -7.27 9.01
N THR A 54 0.98 -7.24 7.71
CA THR A 54 0.74 -6.08 6.85
C THR A 54 -0.75 -5.71 6.81
N ARG A 55 -1.63 -6.71 6.73
CA ARG A 55 -3.08 -6.49 6.69
C ARG A 55 -3.64 -5.97 8.01
N ALA A 56 -3.16 -6.47 9.14
CA ALA A 56 -3.50 -5.96 10.46
C ALA A 56 -3.12 -4.48 10.60
N GLU A 57 -1.91 -4.11 10.16
CA GLU A 57 -1.43 -2.72 10.22
C GLU A 57 -2.19 -1.79 9.26
N LEU A 58 -2.52 -2.25 8.05
CA LEU A 58 -3.36 -1.50 7.11
C LEU A 58 -4.76 -1.23 7.69
N ASN A 59 -5.31 -2.19 8.43
CA ASN A 59 -6.64 -2.09 9.03
C ASN A 59 -6.68 -1.25 10.30
N LYS A 60 -5.54 -0.81 10.85
CA LYS A 60 -5.55 0.22 11.89
C LYS A 60 -6.04 1.53 11.27
N VAL A 61 -7.34 1.79 11.45
CA VAL A 61 -7.98 3.06 11.14
C VAL A 61 -7.54 4.04 12.21
N ASN A 62 -7.13 5.23 11.78
CA ASN A 62 -6.87 6.37 12.65
C ASN A 62 -7.98 7.39 12.43
#